data_AF-A0A959GSH1-F1
#
_entry.id   AF-A0A959GSH1-F1
#
_cell.length_a   1.000
_cell.length_b   1.000
_cell.length_c   1.000
_cell.angle_alpha   90.00
_cell.angle_beta   90.00
_cell.angle_gamma   90.00
#
_symmetry.space_group_name_H-M   'P 1'
#
loop_
_entity.id
_entity.type
_entity.pdbx_description
1 polymer ?
#
loop_
_entity_poly.entity_id
_entity_poly.type
_entity_poly.pdbx_seq_one_letter_code
_entity_poly.pdbx_strand_id
1 'polypeptide(L)'
;MNHTSCRFNSHWHWSRGSIWFSLKSKGKIWLSRQLLFTLWLVQVWGSVSSAQGRFLATVIDAGSKEPLVGANVLIEALNKGASSDEEGKIVLEDIPAGIFEARFSYIGYQDKPLAISFPDDDEVVFTVELEPAGEELEIITVSTTRSSRQIQRLPTRIEAITAEELGEQAAMNSANIAMLLKESTGIQVQQTSANSANQSIRIQGLDGRYTQILKDGFPLFGGFSGGLSVMQIPPLDLYQVEIIKGSISTLYGGGAIAGLVNLITKQPGDNPELSFMYTQTQALGSTFNGFYSQQYGKAGLAFYAAGHYQKAYDNNQDDFTDLPQTKSISINPSFFYAFSETAKLRISLNTTFENRWGGDASLIKNNGPFSIHQFSERNLSGRIASMAQFEKRLSKNTTLIAKNSINYFDRSIELPEFIFQGRQTASFSEVALNTEKAKSSWVAGLNLWTDQFEEGPATIPRDYANYTFGLFGQHTWQPSRLFSLESGLRADYHSDYRWFVLPRLSALLNISSNWTMRIGGGLGYQAPTIFTEES
;
A
#
# COMPACT_ATOMS: atom_id res chain seq x y z
N MET A 1 51.13 16.23 15.29
CA MET A 1 52.54 16.08 14.89
C MET A 1 52.70 14.71 14.22
N ASN A 2 53.24 14.73 13.00
CA ASN A 2 53.87 13.66 12.23
C ASN A 2 53.10 12.38 11.87
N HIS A 3 52.75 12.33 10.57
CA HIS A 3 52.92 11.20 9.66
C HIS A 3 54.03 10.21 10.07
N THR A 4 53.81 8.91 9.88
CA THR A 4 54.49 8.15 8.81
C THR A 4 54.02 6.69 8.70
N SER A 5 53.99 6.26 7.44
CA SER A 5 53.64 4.97 6.84
C SER A 5 54.72 3.88 6.95
N CYS A 6 54.33 2.60 6.84
CA CYS A 6 55.10 1.51 6.19
C CYS A 6 54.13 0.36 5.85
N ARG A 7 53.81 0.00 4.59
CA ARG A 7 54.54 -0.60 3.44
C ARG A 7 54.59 -2.15 3.43
N PHE A 8 54.38 -2.68 2.20
CA PHE A 8 54.77 -3.97 1.57
C PHE A 8 53.63 -5.00 1.30
N ASN A 9 53.54 -5.73 0.18
CA ASN A 9 54.08 -5.69 -1.20
C ASN A 9 53.61 -6.98 -1.93
N SER A 10 53.48 -6.95 -3.27
CA SER A 10 53.84 -7.99 -4.29
C SER A 10 52.92 -7.89 -5.53
N HIS A 11 53.36 -7.29 -6.65
CA HIS A 11 53.97 -7.90 -7.87
C HIS A 11 53.00 -8.82 -8.65
N TRP A 12 52.79 -8.67 -9.97
CA TRP A 12 53.72 -9.01 -11.06
C TRP A 12 53.53 -8.22 -12.39
N HIS A 13 54.66 -8.18 -13.13
CA HIS A 13 55.03 -7.74 -14.49
C HIS A 13 54.02 -7.67 -15.67
N TRP A 14 54.32 -6.77 -16.63
CA TRP A 14 54.79 -7.11 -17.99
C TRP A 14 55.60 -5.96 -18.63
N SER A 15 56.67 -6.33 -19.37
CA SER A 15 57.60 -5.52 -20.17
C SER A 15 57.05 -5.28 -21.60
N ARG A 16 57.58 -4.49 -22.56
CA ARG A 16 58.80 -3.71 -22.83
C ARG A 16 58.55 -2.99 -24.18
N GLY A 17 59.21 -1.87 -24.47
CA GLY A 17 59.35 -1.38 -25.85
C GLY A 17 59.68 0.10 -25.96
N SER A 18 60.93 0.41 -26.27
CA SER A 18 61.53 1.76 -26.29
C SER A 18 62.27 1.99 -27.60
N ILE A 19 62.18 3.18 -28.22
CA ILE A 19 63.19 3.68 -29.17
C ILE A 19 63.40 5.19 -28.97
N TRP A 20 64.68 5.56 -28.89
CA TRP A 20 65.26 6.90 -28.78
C TRP A 20 65.64 7.47 -30.16
N PHE A 21 65.66 8.80 -30.31
CA PHE A 21 66.72 9.48 -31.06
C PHE A 21 66.98 10.89 -30.51
N SER A 22 68.26 11.22 -30.37
CA SER A 22 68.83 12.52 -29.99
C SER A 22 69.74 12.94 -31.14
N LEU A 23 69.88 14.24 -31.43
CA LEU A 23 71.21 14.89 -31.53
C LEU A 23 71.15 16.42 -31.74
N LYS A 24 71.81 17.11 -30.80
CA LYS A 24 72.75 18.26 -30.89
C LYS A 24 72.66 19.34 -31.99
N SER A 25 72.77 20.58 -31.51
CA SER A 25 73.04 21.85 -32.20
C SER A 25 74.49 22.01 -32.72
N LYS A 26 74.68 22.82 -33.77
CA LYS A 26 75.52 24.05 -33.81
C LYS A 26 75.68 24.59 -35.26
N GLY A 27 75.51 25.90 -35.46
CA GLY A 27 76.36 26.69 -36.38
C GLY A 27 75.73 27.49 -37.53
N LYS A 28 75.62 28.82 -37.33
CA LYS A 28 75.82 29.95 -38.27
C LYS A 28 74.97 30.10 -39.55
N ILE A 29 74.02 31.05 -39.45
CA ILE A 29 73.77 32.23 -40.30
C ILE A 29 73.89 32.06 -41.83
N TRP A 30 72.74 32.00 -42.49
CA TRP A 30 72.52 32.66 -43.79
C TRP A 30 71.16 33.38 -43.74
N LEU A 31 71.21 34.71 -43.87
CA LEU A 31 70.06 35.60 -43.97
C LEU A 31 69.30 35.37 -45.30
N SER A 32 68.05 35.80 -45.30
CA SER A 32 67.18 36.09 -46.46
C SER A 32 66.45 34.89 -47.10
N ARG A 33 65.26 34.59 -46.54
CA ARG A 33 64.00 34.11 -47.19
C ARG A 33 63.08 33.35 -46.21
N GLN A 34 63.58 32.84 -45.08
CA GLN A 34 62.78 32.08 -44.11
C GLN A 34 62.01 32.94 -43.09
N LEU A 35 62.43 34.18 -42.83
CA LEU A 35 61.76 35.10 -41.88
C LEU A 35 60.39 35.58 -42.36
N LEU A 36 60.15 35.62 -43.67
CA LEU A 36 58.83 35.91 -44.25
C LEU A 36 57.88 34.71 -44.22
N PHE A 37 58.41 33.48 -44.25
CA PHE A 37 57.59 32.26 -44.19
C PHE A 37 57.22 31.88 -42.74
N THR A 38 58.08 32.19 -41.77
CA THR A 38 57.76 32.03 -40.34
C THR A 38 56.79 33.09 -39.84
N LEU A 39 56.83 34.33 -40.35
CA LEU A 39 55.80 35.33 -40.04
C LEU A 39 54.42 34.99 -40.66
N TRP A 40 54.40 34.28 -41.79
CA TRP A 40 53.14 33.82 -42.42
C TRP A 40 52.56 32.58 -41.73
N LEU A 41 53.40 31.63 -41.28
CA LEU A 41 52.95 30.45 -40.52
C LEU A 41 52.49 30.76 -39.10
N VAL A 42 52.99 31.84 -38.47
CA VAL A 42 52.48 32.32 -37.17
C VAL A 42 51.16 33.09 -37.32
N GLN A 43 50.85 33.67 -38.49
CA GLN A 43 49.54 34.30 -38.75
C GLN A 43 48.41 33.31 -39.10
N VAL A 44 48.73 32.07 -39.50
CA VAL A 44 47.71 31.03 -39.77
C VAL A 44 47.32 30.24 -38.51
N TRP A 45 48.00 30.47 -37.38
CA TRP A 45 47.65 29.91 -36.06
C TRP A 45 46.87 30.89 -35.17
N GLY A 46 46.34 31.96 -35.74
CA GLY A 46 45.47 32.90 -35.04
C GLY A 46 44.14 33.01 -35.75
N SER A 47 43.20 32.12 -35.43
CA SER A 47 41.73 32.30 -35.45
C SER A 47 41.01 30.94 -35.52
N VAL A 48 41.19 30.08 -34.50
CA VAL A 48 40.05 29.26 -34.08
C VAL A 48 39.36 30.11 -33.03
N SER A 49 38.46 30.97 -33.49
CA SER A 49 37.46 31.54 -32.58
C SER A 49 36.64 30.35 -32.11
N SER A 50 36.89 29.88 -30.90
CA SER A 50 35.89 29.04 -30.24
C SER A 50 34.72 29.98 -30.00
N ALA A 51 33.62 29.80 -30.73
CA ALA A 51 32.39 30.50 -30.43
C ALA A 51 31.98 30.09 -29.01
N GLN A 52 31.98 31.04 -28.08
CA GLN A 52 31.65 30.82 -26.67
C GLN A 52 30.21 31.30 -26.47
N GLY A 53 29.24 30.41 -26.74
CA GLY A 53 27.83 30.72 -26.50
C GLY A 53 27.58 30.95 -25.02
N ARG A 54 26.86 32.03 -24.69
CA ARG A 54 26.46 32.38 -23.33
C ARG A 54 24.99 32.08 -23.12
N PHE A 55 24.69 31.32 -22.08
CA PHE A 55 23.34 30.97 -21.69
C PHE A 55 22.92 31.73 -20.45
N LEU A 56 21.79 32.44 -20.56
CA LEU A 56 21.18 33.14 -19.44
C LEU A 56 19.78 32.57 -19.22
N ALA A 57 19.53 32.06 -18.02
CA ALA A 57 18.20 31.65 -17.62
C ALA A 57 17.77 32.40 -16.36
N THR A 58 16.50 32.80 -16.29
CA THR A 58 15.89 33.26 -15.03
C THR A 58 14.90 32.19 -14.58
N VAL A 59 15.10 31.63 -13.39
CA VAL A 59 14.26 30.59 -12.81
C VAL A 59 13.30 31.22 -11.81
N ILE A 60 12.01 31.01 -12.03
CA ILE A 60 10.93 31.59 -11.21
C ILE A 60 9.91 30.52 -10.81
N ASP A 61 9.20 30.77 -9.71
CA ASP A 61 8.03 29.98 -9.31
C ASP A 61 6.87 30.22 -10.28
N ALA A 62 6.24 29.14 -10.75
CA ALA A 62 5.14 29.24 -11.72
C ALA A 62 3.89 29.95 -11.19
N GLY A 63 3.61 29.87 -9.88
CA GLY A 63 2.44 30.43 -9.21
C GLY A 63 2.64 31.85 -8.69
N SER A 64 3.64 32.08 -7.83
CA SER A 64 3.95 33.38 -7.23
C SER A 64 4.72 34.32 -8.16
N LYS A 65 5.38 33.79 -9.19
CA LYS A 65 6.31 34.51 -10.09
C LYS A 65 7.53 35.10 -9.39
N GLU A 66 7.83 34.64 -8.17
CA GLU A 66 9.02 35.05 -7.43
C GLU A 66 10.27 34.31 -7.95
N PRO A 67 11.45 34.95 -7.93
CA PRO A 67 12.70 34.31 -8.33
C PRO A 67 13.09 33.18 -7.36
N LEU A 68 13.53 32.05 -7.90
CA LEU A 68 13.98 30.91 -7.11
C LEU A 68 15.49 30.97 -6.92
N VAL A 69 15.94 31.24 -5.70
CA VAL A 69 17.36 31.36 -5.34
C VAL A 69 17.96 29.99 -5.03
N GLY A 70 19.04 29.62 -5.73
CA GLY A 70 19.70 28.31 -5.58
C GLY A 70 19.10 27.16 -6.42
N ALA A 71 18.28 27.47 -7.42
CA ALA A 71 17.83 26.52 -8.45
C ALA A 71 19.00 26.13 -9.35
N ASN A 72 19.15 24.84 -9.63
CA ASN A 72 20.25 24.30 -10.40
C ASN A 72 19.83 24.08 -11.85
N VAL A 73 20.73 24.37 -12.78
CA VAL A 73 20.67 23.85 -14.15
C VAL A 73 21.82 22.88 -14.36
N LEU A 74 21.56 21.78 -15.06
CA LEU A 74 22.57 20.82 -15.49
C LEU A 74 22.35 20.45 -16.96
N ILE A 75 23.41 20.61 -17.76
CA ILE A 75 23.49 20.09 -19.13
C ILE A 75 24.40 18.86 -19.08
N GLU A 76 23.79 17.68 -18.92
CA GLU A 76 24.50 16.41 -18.69
C GLU A 76 25.50 16.10 -19.81
N ALA A 77 25.12 16.35 -21.07
CA ALA A 77 25.96 16.11 -22.24
C ALA A 77 27.28 16.91 -22.26
N LEU A 78 27.31 18.07 -21.59
CA LEU A 78 28.48 18.94 -21.49
C LEU A 78 29.16 18.87 -20.12
N ASN A 79 28.57 18.14 -19.16
CA ASN A 79 28.95 18.13 -17.75
C ASN A 79 29.11 19.55 -17.15
N LYS A 80 28.20 20.45 -17.54
CA LYS A 80 28.17 21.85 -17.12
C LYS A 80 26.88 22.15 -16.37
N GLY A 81 26.99 22.87 -15.26
CA GLY A 81 25.85 23.28 -14.46
C GLY A 81 26.16 24.54 -13.65
N ALA A 82 25.11 25.24 -13.24
CA ALA A 82 25.19 26.46 -12.47
C ALA A 82 23.94 26.57 -11.57
N SER A 83 24.05 27.34 -10.49
CA SER A 83 22.94 27.64 -9.59
C SER A 83 22.47 29.09 -9.79
N SER A 84 21.20 29.36 -9.52
CA SER A 84 20.64 30.71 -9.62
C SER A 84 21.08 31.61 -8.45
N ASP A 85 21.19 32.91 -8.74
CA ASP A 85 21.48 33.97 -7.77
C ASP A 85 20.21 34.49 -7.04
N GLU A 86 20.35 35.57 -6.26
CA GLU A 86 19.26 36.21 -5.48
C GLU A 86 18.12 36.73 -6.37
N GLU A 87 18.41 37.05 -7.64
CA GLU A 87 17.44 37.44 -8.65
C GLU A 87 16.94 36.27 -9.50
N GLY A 88 17.29 35.03 -9.15
CA GLY A 88 16.89 33.81 -9.85
C GLY A 88 17.63 33.60 -11.18
N LYS A 89 18.70 34.33 -11.46
CA LYS A 89 19.44 34.27 -12.72
C LYS A 89 20.56 33.24 -12.66
N ILE A 90 20.72 32.54 -13.78
CA ILE A 90 21.72 31.52 -14.03
C ILE A 90 22.52 31.96 -15.24
N VAL A 91 23.85 31.90 -15.13
CA VAL A 91 24.78 32.15 -16.23
C VAL A 91 25.63 30.91 -16.47
N LEU A 92 25.59 30.38 -17.69
CA LEU A 92 26.52 29.35 -18.16
C LEU A 92 27.30 29.88 -19.36
N GLU A 93 28.61 29.73 -19.30
CA GLU A 93 29.54 30.19 -20.33
C GLU A 93 30.16 29.01 -21.10
N ASP A 94 30.73 29.32 -22.25
CA ASP A 94 31.44 28.39 -23.13
C ASP A 94 30.56 27.21 -23.62
N ILE A 95 29.29 27.47 -23.98
CA ILE A 95 28.42 26.44 -24.54
C ILE A 95 28.65 26.32 -26.06
N PRO A 96 29.01 25.13 -26.59
CA PRO A 96 29.16 24.93 -28.02
C PRO A 96 27.80 25.01 -28.74
N ALA A 97 27.78 25.36 -30.02
CA ALA A 97 26.57 25.36 -30.82
C ALA A 97 25.99 23.94 -30.96
N GLY A 98 24.67 23.82 -30.83
CA GLY A 98 23.97 22.53 -30.84
C GLY A 98 22.65 22.54 -30.05
N ILE A 99 21.93 21.42 -30.10
CA ILE A 99 20.73 21.20 -29.29
C ILE A 99 21.12 20.35 -28.09
N PHE A 100 20.92 20.89 -26.89
CA PHE A 100 21.21 20.19 -25.63
C PHE A 100 19.98 20.19 -24.73
N GLU A 101 19.83 19.13 -23.94
CA GLU A 101 18.82 19.05 -22.89
C GLU A 101 19.39 19.63 -21.60
N ALA A 102 18.76 20.69 -21.11
CA ALA A 102 19.06 21.31 -19.82
C ALA A 102 18.01 20.88 -18.79
N ARG A 103 18.45 20.28 -17.69
CA ARG A 103 17.59 19.89 -16.57
C ARG A 103 17.64 20.99 -15.51
N PHE A 104 16.49 21.58 -15.19
CA PHE A 104 16.34 22.52 -14.09
C PHE A 104 15.76 21.80 -12.87
N SER A 105 16.39 21.97 -11.71
CA SER A 105 15.95 21.34 -10.45
C SER A 105 16.07 22.30 -9.28
N TYR A 106 15.11 22.24 -8.36
CA TYR A 106 15.12 23.00 -7.12
C TYR A 106 14.41 22.20 -6.03
N ILE A 107 14.89 22.30 -4.79
CA ILE A 107 14.35 21.49 -3.68
C ILE A 107 12.88 21.87 -3.46
N GLY A 108 12.00 20.87 -3.54
CA GLY A 108 10.55 21.06 -3.43
C GLY A 108 9.82 21.39 -4.74
N TYR A 109 10.49 21.29 -5.89
CA TYR A 109 9.93 21.59 -7.22
C TYR A 109 10.09 20.40 -8.16
N GLN A 110 9.23 20.31 -9.18
CA GLN A 110 9.36 19.27 -10.21
C GLN A 110 10.53 19.57 -11.14
N ASP A 111 11.39 18.57 -11.38
CA ASP A 111 12.48 18.66 -12.35
C ASP A 111 11.93 18.94 -13.76
N LYS A 112 12.43 19.99 -14.40
CA LYS A 112 11.98 20.40 -15.74
C LYS A 112 13.09 20.21 -16.77
N PRO A 113 13.02 19.16 -17.62
CA PRO A 113 13.89 19.05 -18.78
C PRO A 113 13.44 20.03 -19.87
N LEU A 114 14.39 20.76 -20.45
CA LEU A 114 14.15 21.69 -21.56
C LEU A 114 15.19 21.45 -22.66
N ALA A 115 14.73 21.17 -23.89
CA ALA A 115 15.60 21.12 -25.05
C ALA A 115 15.89 22.55 -25.54
N ILE A 116 17.16 22.95 -25.51
CA ILE A 116 17.62 24.29 -25.84
C ILE A 116 18.53 24.21 -27.06
N SER A 117 18.21 25.00 -28.09
CA SER A 117 19.03 25.16 -29.28
C SER A 117 19.93 26.37 -29.11
N PHE A 118 21.24 26.17 -29.17
CA PHE A 118 22.27 27.22 -29.13
C PHE A 118 22.73 27.52 -30.56
N PRO A 119 22.36 28.68 -31.14
CA PRO A 119 22.91 29.14 -32.42
C PRO A 119 24.39 29.54 -32.26
N ASP A 120 25.14 29.57 -33.36
CA ASP A 120 26.50 30.13 -33.36
C ASP A 120 26.46 31.63 -33.01
N ASP A 121 27.12 31.99 -31.91
CA ASP A 121 27.46 33.36 -31.48
C ASP A 121 26.31 34.25 -30.96
N ASP A 122 25.18 33.66 -30.54
CA ASP A 122 24.07 34.41 -29.92
C ASP A 122 23.90 34.12 -28.41
N GLU A 123 23.61 35.18 -27.66
CA GLU A 123 23.16 35.11 -26.27
C GLU A 123 21.71 34.63 -26.24
N VAL A 124 21.46 33.48 -25.60
CA VAL A 124 20.10 32.93 -25.49
C VAL A 124 19.58 33.14 -24.08
N VAL A 125 18.52 33.95 -23.97
CA VAL A 125 17.84 34.30 -22.72
C VAL A 125 16.55 33.49 -22.58
N PHE A 126 16.41 32.73 -21.50
CA PHE A 126 15.20 31.99 -21.18
C PHE A 126 14.63 32.39 -19.82
N THR A 127 13.31 32.29 -19.70
CA THR A 127 12.62 32.28 -18.41
C THR A 127 12.06 30.89 -18.18
N VAL A 128 12.49 30.24 -17.11
CA VAL A 128 12.09 28.88 -16.74
C VAL A 128 11.20 28.94 -15.52
N GLU A 129 9.94 28.62 -15.71
CA GLU A 129 8.99 28.48 -14.62
C GLU A 129 9.05 27.04 -14.09
N LEU A 130 9.41 26.89 -12.81
CA LEU A 130 9.32 25.61 -12.10
C LEU A 130 8.00 25.57 -11.33
N GLU A 131 7.30 24.46 -11.47
CA GLU A 131 6.11 24.19 -10.67
C GLU A 131 6.55 23.56 -9.35
N PRO A 132 6.05 24.05 -8.19
CA PRO A 132 6.23 23.34 -6.93
C PRO A 132 5.84 21.88 -7.13
N ALA A 133 6.65 20.98 -6.60
CA ALA A 133 6.26 19.60 -6.44
C ALA A 133 5.22 19.58 -5.33
N GLY A 134 4.01 20.05 -5.65
CA GLY A 134 2.85 19.80 -4.82
C GLY A 134 2.78 18.30 -4.64
N GLU A 135 2.63 17.86 -3.39
CA GLU A 135 2.14 16.51 -3.12
C GLU A 135 0.93 16.33 -4.03
N GLU A 136 1.06 15.48 -5.05
CA GLU A 136 -0.11 15.08 -5.83
C GLU A 136 -1.07 14.51 -4.79
N LEU A 137 -2.14 15.26 -4.49
CA LEU A 137 -3.18 14.79 -3.60
C LEU A 137 -3.74 13.52 -4.22
N GLU A 138 -3.29 12.38 -3.70
CA GLU A 138 -3.71 11.08 -4.18
C GLU A 138 -5.23 11.04 -4.09
N ILE A 139 -5.89 10.82 -5.23
CA ILE A 139 -7.34 10.78 -5.26
C ILE A 139 -7.76 9.49 -4.55
N ILE A 140 -8.08 9.60 -3.26
CA ILE A 140 -8.60 8.50 -2.46
C ILE A 140 -9.95 8.07 -3.05
N THR A 141 -9.94 6.93 -3.72
CA THR A 141 -11.16 6.24 -4.15
C THR A 141 -11.56 5.22 -3.09
N VAL A 142 -12.86 5.00 -2.96
CA VAL A 142 -13.41 4.07 -1.96
C VAL A 142 -14.18 2.98 -2.66
N SER A 143 -13.79 1.74 -2.39
CA SER A 143 -14.42 0.56 -2.95
C SER A 143 -15.66 0.13 -2.15
N THR A 144 -15.74 0.50 -0.87
CA THR A 144 -16.73 -0.04 0.07
C THR A 144 -18.15 0.43 -0.21
N THR A 145 -18.34 1.66 -0.70
CA THR A 145 -19.67 2.12 -1.16
C THR A 145 -20.03 1.63 -2.55
N ARG A 146 -19.11 0.91 -3.23
CA ARG A 146 -19.27 0.40 -4.59
C ARG A 146 -19.61 1.50 -5.60
N SER A 147 -19.20 2.73 -5.32
CA SER A 147 -19.40 3.93 -6.14
C SER A 147 -18.04 4.55 -6.51
N SER A 148 -17.88 5.07 -7.73
CA SER A 148 -16.63 5.75 -8.12
C SER A 148 -16.54 7.22 -7.65
N ARG A 149 -17.35 7.61 -6.67
CA ARG A 149 -17.42 8.99 -6.19
C ARG A 149 -16.33 9.28 -5.16
N GLN A 150 -15.85 10.51 -5.18
CA GLN A 150 -14.92 11.02 -4.17
C GLN A 150 -15.53 10.92 -2.76
N ILE A 151 -14.71 10.50 -1.81
CA ILE A 151 -15.09 10.27 -0.40
C ILE A 151 -15.83 11.47 0.23
N GLN A 152 -15.42 12.70 -0.12
CA GLN A 152 -16.01 13.95 0.39
C GLN A 152 -17.48 14.14 0.00
N ARG A 153 -17.91 13.54 -1.11
CA ARG A 153 -19.27 13.69 -1.67
C ARG A 153 -20.22 12.55 -1.28
N LEU A 154 -19.75 11.60 -0.49
CA LEU A 154 -20.54 10.46 -0.06
C LEU A 154 -21.38 10.80 1.19
N PRO A 155 -22.68 10.45 1.21
CA PRO A 155 -23.53 10.53 2.40
C PRO A 155 -23.04 9.64 3.53
N THR A 156 -22.64 8.42 3.20
CA THR A 156 -22.00 7.53 4.18
C THR A 156 -20.59 8.03 4.47
N ARG A 157 -20.29 8.30 5.75
CA ARG A 157 -18.96 8.67 6.21
C ARG A 157 -18.06 7.44 6.16
N ILE A 158 -16.92 7.59 5.50
CA ILE A 158 -15.87 6.57 5.40
C ILE A 158 -14.59 7.21 5.89
N GLU A 159 -13.83 6.45 6.66
CA GLU A 159 -12.45 6.79 7.01
C GLU A 159 -11.54 5.93 6.15
N ALA A 160 -10.57 6.55 5.49
CA ALA A 160 -9.63 5.87 4.62
C ALA A 160 -8.23 6.13 5.15
N ILE A 161 -7.57 5.07 5.58
CA ILE A 161 -6.16 5.08 5.97
C ILE A 161 -5.36 4.85 4.68
N THR A 162 -4.54 5.84 4.32
CA THR A 162 -3.79 5.89 3.05
C THR A 162 -2.54 5.01 3.07
N ALA A 163 -1.92 4.82 1.90
CA ALA A 163 -0.68 4.05 1.77
C ALA A 163 0.47 4.64 2.60
N GLU A 164 0.51 5.96 2.76
CA GLU A 164 1.52 6.67 3.55
C GLU A 164 1.36 6.36 5.05
N GLU A 165 0.16 6.57 5.59
CA GLU A 165 -0.15 6.23 6.98
C GLU A 165 0.05 4.72 7.23
N LEU A 166 -0.32 3.85 6.28
CA LEU A 166 0.00 2.42 6.35
C LEU A 166 1.50 2.14 6.43
N GLY A 167 2.34 2.92 5.73
CA GLY A 167 3.79 2.80 5.78
C GLY A 167 4.36 3.14 7.17
N GLU A 168 3.90 4.24 7.77
CA GLU A 168 4.26 4.64 9.13
C GLU A 168 3.85 3.57 10.15
N GLN A 169 2.61 3.07 10.02
CA GLN A 169 2.04 2.07 10.92
C GLN A 169 2.69 0.70 10.75
N ALA A 170 3.06 0.32 9.52
CA ALA A 170 3.85 -0.88 9.26
C ALA A 170 5.23 -0.81 9.91
N ALA A 171 5.83 0.39 10.05
CA ALA A 171 7.09 0.56 10.77
C ALA A 171 6.90 0.39 12.29
N MET A 172 5.73 0.74 12.85
CA MET A 172 5.40 0.55 14.27
C MET A 172 5.08 -0.91 14.59
N ASN A 173 4.27 -1.57 13.76
CA ASN A 173 3.94 -2.99 13.87
C ASN A 173 3.81 -3.62 12.49
N SER A 174 4.88 -4.28 12.04
CA SER A 174 4.95 -4.91 10.72
C SER A 174 4.31 -6.30 10.66
N ALA A 175 3.84 -6.84 11.78
CA ALA A 175 3.27 -8.18 11.85
C ALA A 175 1.77 -8.20 11.62
N ASN A 176 1.04 -7.14 12.03
CA ASN A 176 -0.41 -7.09 11.92
C ASN A 176 -1.02 -5.68 11.92
N ILE A 177 -2.28 -5.57 11.51
CA ILE A 177 -3.06 -4.32 11.46
C ILE A 177 -3.68 -3.90 12.80
N ALA A 178 -3.44 -4.61 13.91
CA ALA A 178 -4.13 -4.28 15.15
C ALA A 178 -3.74 -2.88 15.66
N MET A 179 -2.46 -2.50 15.55
CA MET A 179 -2.01 -1.15 15.93
C MET A 179 -2.66 -0.09 15.06
N LEU A 180 -2.70 -0.31 13.74
CA LEU A 180 -3.34 0.56 12.77
C LEU A 180 -4.80 0.88 13.15
N LEU A 181 -5.57 -0.16 13.49
CA LEU A 181 -6.98 0.01 13.86
C LEU A 181 -7.17 0.67 15.23
N LYS A 182 -6.19 0.54 16.13
CA LYS A 182 -6.21 1.17 17.47
C LYS A 182 -6.10 2.69 17.41
N GLU A 183 -5.44 3.23 16.38
CA GLU A 183 -5.28 4.68 16.21
C GLU A 183 -6.50 5.36 15.58
N SER A 184 -7.37 4.59 14.93
CA SER A 184 -8.62 5.13 14.38
C SER A 184 -9.63 5.48 15.47
N THR A 185 -10.21 6.67 15.37
CA THR A 185 -11.15 7.22 16.37
C THR A 185 -12.40 6.35 16.56
N GLY A 186 -12.78 6.04 17.81
CA GLY A 186 -13.99 5.24 18.08
C GLY A 186 -13.88 3.76 17.71
N ILE A 187 -12.66 3.29 17.40
CA ILE A 187 -12.28 1.88 17.37
C ILE A 187 -11.46 1.58 18.61
N GLN A 188 -11.69 0.41 19.21
CA GLN A 188 -10.92 -0.08 20.35
C GLN A 188 -10.45 -1.48 20.04
N VAL A 189 -9.15 -1.73 20.20
CA VAL A 189 -8.61 -3.08 20.15
C VAL A 189 -8.57 -3.62 21.58
N GLN A 190 -9.36 -4.65 21.86
CA GLN A 190 -9.43 -5.30 23.16
C GLN A 190 -8.74 -6.66 23.08
N GLN A 191 -7.90 -6.93 24.08
CA GLN A 191 -7.35 -8.27 24.28
C GLN A 191 -8.41 -9.19 24.88
N THR A 192 -8.67 -10.32 24.22
CA THR A 192 -9.70 -11.31 24.60
C THR A 192 -9.13 -12.52 25.34
N SER A 193 -7.80 -12.72 25.31
CA SER A 193 -7.12 -13.72 26.14
C SER A 193 -5.82 -13.16 26.71
N ALA A 194 -5.64 -13.30 28.03
CA ALA A 194 -4.40 -12.96 28.72
C ALA A 194 -3.25 -13.91 28.33
N ASN A 195 -3.54 -15.19 28.09
CA ASN A 195 -2.52 -16.20 27.80
C ASN A 195 -2.01 -16.07 26.37
N SER A 196 -2.92 -16.00 25.39
CA SER A 196 -2.55 -15.98 23.97
C SER A 196 -2.46 -14.57 23.38
N ALA A 197 -2.70 -13.52 24.16
CA ALA A 197 -2.76 -12.14 23.66
C ALA A 197 -3.65 -11.99 22.40
N ASN A 198 -4.72 -12.79 22.29
CA ASN A 198 -5.68 -12.66 21.21
C ASN A 198 -6.36 -11.29 21.30
N GLN A 199 -6.66 -10.69 20.15
CA GLN A 199 -7.22 -9.35 20.08
C GLN A 199 -8.43 -9.33 19.16
N SER A 200 -9.46 -8.60 19.59
CA SER A 200 -10.66 -8.29 18.82
C SER A 200 -10.83 -6.77 18.72
N ILE A 201 -11.60 -6.34 17.72
CA ILE A 201 -11.89 -4.92 17.49
C ILE A 201 -13.33 -4.60 17.88
N ARG A 202 -13.51 -3.49 18.60
CA ARG A 202 -14.82 -2.92 18.89
C ARG A 202 -14.97 -1.61 18.16
N ILE A 203 -16.09 -1.45 17.44
CA ILE A 203 -16.43 -0.19 16.77
C ILE A 203 -17.61 0.42 17.51
N GLN A 204 -17.44 1.64 18.02
CA GLN A 204 -18.44 2.35 18.80
C GLN A 204 -19.00 1.55 19.99
N GLY A 205 -18.14 0.78 20.65
CA GLY A 205 -18.47 -0.02 21.83
C GLY A 205 -19.11 -1.38 21.56
N LEU A 206 -19.49 -1.68 20.31
CA LEU A 206 -20.00 -2.99 19.93
C LEU A 206 -18.86 -3.99 19.73
N ASP A 207 -19.12 -5.23 20.15
CA ASP A 207 -18.23 -6.41 20.05
C ASP A 207 -17.81 -6.72 18.60
N GLY A 208 -16.65 -7.36 18.40
CA GLY A 208 -16.07 -7.67 17.09
C GLY A 208 -16.97 -8.52 16.21
N ARG A 209 -17.83 -9.36 16.80
CA ARG A 209 -18.83 -10.15 16.06
C ARG A 209 -19.83 -9.31 15.26
N TYR A 210 -19.98 -8.03 15.60
CA TYR A 210 -20.87 -7.08 14.92
C TYR A 210 -20.16 -6.22 13.86
N THR A 211 -18.88 -6.47 13.64
CA THR A 211 -18.06 -5.81 12.62
C THR A 211 -17.67 -6.82 11.55
N GLN A 212 -17.89 -6.47 10.28
CA GLN A 212 -17.33 -7.27 9.19
C GLN A 212 -15.91 -6.81 8.86
N ILE A 213 -14.98 -7.74 8.78
CA ILE A 213 -13.65 -7.50 8.22
C ILE A 213 -13.59 -8.17 6.85
N LEU A 214 -13.28 -7.37 5.83
CA LEU A 214 -13.20 -7.80 4.44
C LEU A 214 -11.79 -7.60 3.91
N LYS A 215 -11.39 -8.43 2.94
CA LYS A 215 -10.21 -8.19 2.09
C LYS A 215 -10.67 -8.08 0.65
N ASP A 216 -10.41 -6.94 0.01
CA ASP A 216 -10.88 -6.61 -1.34
C ASP A 216 -12.42 -6.76 -1.52
N GLY A 217 -13.15 -6.51 -0.42
CA GLY A 217 -14.60 -6.69 -0.35
C GLY A 217 -15.09 -8.14 -0.24
N PHE A 218 -14.20 -9.12 0.04
CA PHE A 218 -14.56 -10.51 0.34
C PHE A 218 -14.60 -10.77 1.85
N PRO A 219 -15.64 -11.44 2.38
CA PRO A 219 -15.77 -11.73 3.82
C PRO A 219 -14.96 -12.97 4.22
N LEU A 220 -13.67 -12.78 4.53
CA LEU A 220 -12.75 -13.89 4.87
C LEU A 220 -12.59 -14.16 6.37
N PHE A 221 -13.06 -13.23 7.20
CA PHE A 221 -12.67 -13.13 8.61
C PHE A 221 -13.84 -13.29 9.59
N GLY A 222 -14.95 -13.86 9.12
CA GLY A 222 -16.15 -14.10 9.94
C GLY A 222 -16.15 -15.45 10.68
N GLY A 223 -17.19 -15.65 11.50
CA GLY A 223 -17.47 -16.94 12.16
C GLY A 223 -16.39 -17.36 13.16
N PHE A 224 -15.97 -18.62 13.08
CA PHE A 224 -14.94 -19.25 13.92
C PHE A 224 -13.60 -18.49 13.91
N SER A 225 -13.31 -17.76 12.83
CA SER A 225 -12.05 -17.05 12.65
C SER A 225 -12.04 -15.62 13.21
N GLY A 226 -13.19 -15.09 13.65
CA GLY A 226 -13.36 -13.67 14.03
C GLY A 226 -12.35 -13.16 15.05
N GLY A 227 -12.18 -13.89 16.16
CA GLY A 227 -11.33 -13.46 17.30
C GLY A 227 -9.80 -13.49 17.07
N LEU A 228 -9.32 -13.93 15.90
CA LEU A 228 -7.88 -13.91 15.53
C LEU A 228 -7.59 -12.99 14.33
N SER A 229 -8.63 -12.53 13.65
CA SER A 229 -8.51 -12.06 12.27
C SER A 229 -7.61 -10.84 12.11
N VAL A 230 -7.68 -9.87 13.02
CA VAL A 230 -6.84 -8.65 12.94
C VAL A 230 -5.36 -8.90 13.23
N MET A 231 -5.03 -9.99 13.96
CA MET A 231 -3.66 -10.37 14.29
C MET A 231 -2.94 -11.09 13.14
N GLN A 232 -3.70 -11.58 12.16
CA GLN A 232 -3.20 -12.43 11.07
C GLN A 232 -3.09 -11.69 9.73
N ILE A 233 -3.38 -10.38 9.72
CA ILE A 233 -3.42 -9.57 8.52
C ILE A 233 -2.22 -8.62 8.55
N PRO A 234 -1.21 -8.83 7.72
CA PRO A 234 -0.06 -7.95 7.67
C PRO A 234 -0.37 -6.66 6.89
N PRO A 235 0.25 -5.52 7.25
CA PRO A 235 -0.04 -4.23 6.62
C PRO A 235 0.63 -4.02 5.25
N LEU A 236 1.76 -4.67 4.96
CA LEU A 236 2.59 -4.31 3.80
C LEU A 236 1.97 -4.69 2.43
N ASP A 237 1.03 -5.63 2.39
CA ASP A 237 0.31 -5.98 1.14
C ASP A 237 -0.88 -5.06 0.84
N LEU A 238 -1.16 -4.11 1.75
CA LEU A 238 -2.27 -3.19 1.67
C LEU A 238 -1.87 -1.89 0.98
N TYR A 239 -2.80 -1.40 0.17
CA TYR A 239 -2.77 -0.06 -0.42
C TYR A 239 -3.58 0.92 0.41
N GLN A 240 -4.69 0.47 0.99
CA GLN A 240 -5.61 1.32 1.75
C GLN A 240 -6.43 0.47 2.72
N VAL A 241 -6.79 1.04 3.88
CA VAL A 241 -7.80 0.45 4.77
C VAL A 241 -9.00 1.38 4.87
N GLU A 242 -10.17 0.89 4.46
CA GLU A 242 -11.42 1.63 4.49
C GLU A 242 -12.26 1.19 5.69
N ILE A 243 -12.72 2.15 6.50
CA ILE A 243 -13.50 1.90 7.71
C ILE A 243 -14.82 2.65 7.60
N ILE A 244 -15.92 1.91 7.73
CA ILE A 244 -17.27 2.45 7.89
C ILE A 244 -17.73 2.18 9.31
N LYS A 245 -18.12 3.25 10.01
CA LYS A 245 -18.65 3.19 11.37
C LYS A 245 -20.18 3.29 11.31
N GLY A 246 -20.85 2.37 11.97
CA GLY A 246 -22.30 2.17 11.90
C GLY A 246 -22.71 1.20 10.80
N SER A 247 -24.00 0.83 10.83
CA SER A 247 -24.52 -0.26 10.00
C SER A 247 -24.26 -0.05 8.50
N ILE A 248 -23.80 -1.09 7.80
CA ILE A 248 -23.72 -1.12 6.32
C ILE A 248 -24.25 -2.44 5.76
N SER A 249 -25.12 -3.11 6.53
CA SER A 249 -25.72 -4.39 6.19
C SER A 249 -26.53 -4.37 4.89
N THR A 250 -26.99 -3.20 4.41
CA THR A 250 -27.67 -3.09 3.11
C THR A 250 -26.81 -3.55 1.93
N LEU A 251 -25.49 -3.34 1.94
CA LEU A 251 -24.61 -3.81 0.86
C LEU A 251 -23.96 -5.16 1.19
N TYR A 252 -23.72 -5.45 2.47
CA TYR A 252 -22.86 -6.56 2.90
C TYR A 252 -23.54 -7.65 3.74
N GLY A 253 -24.83 -7.49 4.07
CA GLY A 253 -25.63 -8.47 4.80
C GLY A 253 -25.34 -8.54 6.30
N GLY A 254 -25.57 -9.72 6.88
CA GLY A 254 -25.46 -9.98 8.33
C GLY A 254 -24.04 -9.78 8.87
N GLY A 255 -23.93 -9.21 10.07
CA GLY A 255 -22.65 -8.98 10.77
C GLY A 255 -22.00 -7.62 10.56
N ALA A 256 -22.59 -6.75 9.73
CA ALA A 256 -22.11 -5.37 9.53
C ALA A 256 -22.98 -4.34 10.30
N ILE A 257 -23.22 -4.58 11.60
CA ILE A 257 -24.06 -3.71 12.45
C ILE A 257 -23.24 -2.55 13.02
N ALA A 258 -22.11 -2.86 13.64
CA ALA A 258 -21.21 -1.88 14.24
C ALA A 258 -20.42 -1.11 13.19
N GLY A 259 -20.13 -1.79 12.07
CA GLY A 259 -19.34 -1.23 11.00
C GLY A 259 -18.74 -2.29 10.12
N LEU A 260 -17.78 -1.85 9.33
CA LEU A 260 -17.04 -2.69 8.41
C LEU A 260 -15.64 -2.12 8.20
N VAL A 261 -14.65 -3.00 8.17
CA VAL A 261 -13.25 -2.71 7.84
C VAL A 261 -12.93 -3.46 6.55
N ASN A 262 -12.56 -2.75 5.50
CA ASN A 262 -12.23 -3.33 4.21
C ASN A 262 -10.77 -3.04 3.86
N LEU A 263 -10.01 -4.11 3.68
CA LEU A 263 -8.58 -4.10 3.46
C LEU A 263 -8.34 -4.18 1.96
N ILE A 264 -7.83 -3.11 1.38
CA ILE A 264 -7.60 -3.00 -0.06
C ILE A 264 -6.16 -3.34 -0.34
N THR A 265 -5.94 -4.36 -1.17
CA THR A 265 -4.58 -4.79 -1.52
C THR A 265 -4.00 -3.98 -2.68
N LYS A 266 -2.67 -3.89 -2.71
CA LYS A 266 -1.94 -3.28 -3.82
C LYS A 266 -2.22 -4.01 -5.13
N GLN A 267 -2.29 -3.24 -6.21
CA GLN A 267 -2.45 -3.76 -7.57
C GLN A 267 -1.15 -3.56 -8.37
N PRO A 268 -0.83 -4.47 -9.32
CA PRO A 268 0.38 -4.35 -10.12
C PRO A 268 0.33 -3.13 -11.05
N GLY A 269 1.38 -2.33 -11.01
CA GLY A 269 1.64 -1.24 -11.97
C GLY A 269 2.53 -1.69 -13.13
N ASP A 270 2.67 -0.84 -14.16
CA ASP A 270 3.51 -1.12 -15.33
C ASP A 270 4.99 -1.30 -14.98
N ASN A 271 5.46 -0.57 -13.97
CA ASN A 271 6.81 -0.71 -13.43
C ASN A 271 6.84 -1.74 -12.30
N PRO A 272 7.91 -2.54 -12.19
CA PRO A 272 8.06 -3.47 -11.08
C PRO A 272 8.19 -2.71 -9.75
N GLU A 273 7.36 -3.06 -8.78
CA GLU A 273 7.51 -2.68 -7.38
C GLU A 273 8.11 -3.86 -6.61
N LEU A 274 9.17 -3.61 -5.86
CA LEU A 274 9.80 -4.60 -4.99
C LEU A 274 10.08 -3.94 -3.63
N SER A 275 9.54 -4.51 -2.56
CA SER A 275 9.72 -4.02 -1.20
C SER A 275 10.08 -5.16 -0.26
N PHE A 276 11.07 -4.91 0.60
CA PHE A 276 11.44 -5.79 1.70
C PHE A 276 11.45 -4.99 2.99
N MET A 277 10.90 -5.58 4.04
CA MET A 277 10.92 -4.99 5.37
C MET A 277 11.34 -6.04 6.37
N TYR A 278 12.40 -5.73 7.11
CA TYR A 278 12.85 -6.52 8.25
C TYR A 278 12.70 -5.69 9.52
N THR A 279 11.98 -6.23 10.50
CA THR A 279 11.73 -5.58 11.78
C THR A 279 12.27 -6.47 12.89
N GLN A 280 13.02 -5.86 13.82
CA GLN A 280 13.48 -6.51 15.05
C GLN A 280 13.02 -5.66 16.25
N THR A 281 12.36 -6.28 17.23
CA THR A 281 11.93 -5.60 18.45
C THR A 281 12.88 -5.90 19.61
N GLN A 282 12.93 -5.01 20.59
CA GLN A 282 13.66 -5.24 21.85
C GLN A 282 13.09 -6.44 22.62
N ALA A 283 11.79 -6.69 22.47
CA ALA A 283 11.10 -7.85 23.04
C ALA A 283 11.33 -9.15 22.25
N LEU A 284 12.40 -9.25 21.46
CA LEU A 284 12.82 -10.47 20.76
C LEU A 284 11.83 -10.97 19.69
N GLY A 285 11.09 -10.04 19.08
CA GLY A 285 10.29 -10.27 17.88
C GLY A 285 11.07 -9.95 16.62
N SER A 286 10.84 -10.75 15.57
CA SER A 286 11.43 -10.62 14.25
C SER A 286 10.34 -10.80 13.20
N THR A 287 10.22 -9.86 12.27
CA THR A 287 9.30 -9.97 11.13
C THR A 287 10.06 -9.72 9.85
N PHE A 288 9.89 -10.59 8.87
CA PHE A 288 10.35 -10.37 7.51
C PHE A 288 9.14 -10.30 6.58
N ASN A 289 9.05 -9.25 5.78
CA ASN A 289 8.03 -9.05 4.77
C ASN A 289 8.71 -8.87 3.40
N GLY A 290 8.14 -9.49 2.37
CA GLY A 290 8.50 -9.29 0.98
C GLY A 290 7.26 -9.05 0.15
N PHE A 291 7.29 -8.01 -0.68
CA PHE A 291 6.24 -7.67 -1.63
C PHE A 291 6.85 -7.46 -3.01
N TYR A 292 6.21 -8.03 -4.02
CA TYR A 292 6.56 -7.82 -5.42
C TYR A 292 5.29 -7.60 -6.23
N SER A 293 5.26 -6.61 -7.11
CA SER A 293 4.18 -6.49 -8.10
C SER A 293 4.68 -5.98 -9.44
N GLN A 294 4.11 -6.49 -10.52
CA GLN A 294 4.38 -6.01 -11.87
C GLN A 294 3.26 -6.40 -12.83
N GLN A 295 2.93 -5.47 -13.74
CA GLN A 295 2.06 -5.69 -14.88
C GLN A 295 2.90 -6.03 -16.12
N TYR A 296 2.57 -7.13 -16.78
CA TYR A 296 3.15 -7.64 -18.01
C TYR A 296 2.12 -7.58 -19.14
N GLY A 297 1.90 -6.37 -19.67
CA GLY A 297 0.88 -6.14 -20.71
C GLY A 297 -0.52 -6.48 -20.21
N LYS A 298 -1.09 -7.61 -20.63
CA LYS A 298 -2.43 -8.05 -20.22
C LYS A 298 -2.45 -8.84 -18.92
N ALA A 299 -1.33 -9.44 -18.50
CA ALA A 299 -1.25 -10.22 -17.27
C ALA A 299 -0.54 -9.41 -16.19
N GLY A 300 -0.93 -9.53 -14.94
CA GLY A 300 -0.28 -8.90 -13.81
C GLY A 300 -0.10 -9.88 -12.65
N LEU A 301 0.93 -9.65 -11.85
CA LEU A 301 1.22 -10.42 -10.65
C LEU A 301 1.45 -9.46 -9.50
N ALA A 302 0.80 -9.70 -8.37
CA ALA A 302 1.20 -9.19 -7.07
C ALA A 302 1.45 -10.39 -6.15
N PHE A 303 2.59 -10.41 -5.48
CA PHE A 303 3.00 -11.48 -4.61
C PHE A 303 3.48 -10.90 -3.29
N TYR A 304 2.85 -11.34 -2.22
CA TYR A 304 3.26 -11.01 -0.88
C TYR A 304 3.60 -12.26 -0.09
N ALA A 305 4.69 -12.21 0.67
CA ALA A 305 5.06 -13.24 1.62
C ALA A 305 5.64 -12.62 2.89
N ALA A 306 5.31 -13.19 4.04
CA ALA A 306 5.92 -12.80 5.30
C ALA A 306 6.10 -13.96 6.25
N GLY A 307 7.11 -13.82 7.09
CA GLY A 307 7.37 -14.67 8.24
C GLY A 307 7.51 -13.82 9.49
N HIS A 308 6.78 -14.16 10.53
CA HIS A 308 6.88 -13.52 11.84
C HIS A 308 7.26 -14.54 12.90
N TYR A 309 8.19 -14.16 13.75
CA TYR A 309 8.61 -14.92 14.92
C TYR A 309 8.69 -14.00 16.12
N GLN A 310 7.91 -14.29 17.14
CA GLN A 310 8.00 -13.69 18.47
C GLN A 310 8.46 -14.76 19.43
N LYS A 311 9.57 -14.55 20.13
CA LYS A 311 9.95 -15.40 21.26
C LYS A 311 9.03 -15.08 22.45
N ALA A 312 8.70 -16.08 23.27
CA ALA A 312 8.03 -15.82 24.54
C ALA A 312 8.86 -14.80 25.35
N TYR A 313 8.20 -13.72 25.77
CA TYR A 313 8.83 -12.62 26.50
C TYR A 313 8.04 -12.35 27.78
N ASP A 314 8.78 -12.30 28.87
CA ASP A 314 8.32 -12.06 30.24
C ASP A 314 9.27 -10.99 30.78
N ASN A 315 8.74 -9.78 30.94
CA ASN A 315 9.52 -8.61 31.33
C ASN A 315 9.54 -8.42 32.84
N ASN A 316 8.44 -8.75 33.53
CA ASN A 316 8.30 -8.59 34.98
C ASN A 316 8.83 -9.78 35.79
N GLN A 317 9.20 -10.89 35.12
CA GLN A 317 9.78 -12.10 35.69
C GLN A 317 8.84 -12.81 36.68
N ASP A 318 7.54 -12.84 36.38
CA ASP A 318 6.53 -13.53 37.19
C ASP A 318 6.18 -14.93 36.69
N ASP A 319 6.99 -15.48 35.77
CA ASP A 319 6.77 -16.75 35.08
C ASP A 319 5.53 -16.78 34.16
N PHE A 320 4.95 -15.63 33.85
CA PHE A 320 3.88 -15.47 32.86
C PHE A 320 4.38 -14.69 31.64
N THR A 321 3.96 -15.09 30.43
CA THR A 321 4.36 -14.37 29.22
C THR A 321 3.55 -13.09 29.03
N ASP A 322 4.21 -11.94 29.06
CA ASP A 322 3.66 -10.67 28.58
C ASP A 322 3.41 -10.69 27.07
N LEU A 323 4.31 -11.33 26.32
CA LEU A 323 4.15 -11.61 24.89
C LEU A 323 4.29 -13.11 24.62
N PRO A 324 3.27 -13.75 24.00
CA PRO A 324 3.30 -15.16 23.70
C PRO A 324 4.34 -15.47 22.61
N GLN A 325 4.88 -16.69 22.63
CA GLN A 325 5.65 -17.19 21.51
C GLN A 325 4.73 -17.34 20.30
N THR A 326 5.04 -16.63 19.21
CA THR A 326 4.25 -16.66 17.97
C THR A 326 5.14 -17.02 16.80
N LYS A 327 4.68 -17.93 15.95
CA LYS A 327 5.28 -18.24 14.65
C LYS A 327 4.19 -18.16 13.61
N SER A 328 4.30 -17.25 12.65
CA SER A 328 3.35 -17.19 11.55
C SER A 328 4.03 -17.02 10.20
N ILE A 329 3.40 -17.58 9.17
CA ILE A 329 3.79 -17.44 7.78
C ILE A 329 2.53 -17.06 7.01
N SER A 330 2.64 -16.00 6.20
CA SER A 330 1.57 -15.56 5.30
C SER A 330 2.07 -15.53 3.85
N ILE A 331 1.26 -16.02 2.92
CA ILE A 331 1.59 -16.07 1.48
C ILE A 331 0.34 -15.70 0.68
N ASN A 332 0.39 -14.58 -0.03
CA ASN A 332 -0.76 -13.98 -0.72
C ASN A 332 -0.46 -13.65 -2.20
N PRO A 333 -0.42 -14.64 -3.12
CA PRO A 333 -0.33 -14.38 -4.55
C PRO A 333 -1.66 -13.85 -5.10
N SER A 334 -1.58 -12.90 -6.03
CA SER A 334 -2.69 -12.33 -6.78
C SER A 334 -2.33 -12.22 -8.26
N PHE A 335 -3.12 -12.86 -9.10
CA PHE A 335 -2.97 -12.86 -10.55
C PHE A 335 -4.07 -12.01 -11.17
N PHE A 336 -3.68 -11.18 -12.13
CA PHE A 336 -4.56 -10.27 -12.84
C PHE A 336 -4.48 -10.60 -14.32
N TYR A 337 -5.62 -10.60 -15.02
CA TYR A 337 -5.66 -10.81 -16.45
C TYR A 337 -6.73 -9.94 -17.11
N ALA A 338 -6.30 -9.06 -18.01
CA ALA A 338 -7.16 -8.25 -18.85
C ALA A 338 -7.44 -8.98 -20.16
N PHE A 339 -8.62 -9.60 -20.28
CA PHE A 339 -9.08 -10.18 -21.56
C PHE A 339 -9.22 -9.09 -22.63
N SER A 340 -9.68 -7.90 -22.23
CA SER A 340 -9.78 -6.69 -23.04
C SER A 340 -9.70 -5.45 -22.15
N GLU A 341 -9.72 -4.26 -22.74
CA GLU A 341 -9.85 -2.99 -21.99
C GLU A 341 -11.12 -2.91 -21.12
N THR A 342 -12.11 -3.74 -21.41
CA THR A 342 -13.41 -3.74 -20.72
C THR A 342 -13.65 -4.94 -19.83
N ALA A 343 -12.78 -5.95 -19.85
CA ALA A 343 -13.00 -7.20 -19.14
C ALA A 343 -11.72 -7.66 -18.44
N LYS A 344 -11.77 -7.74 -17.12
CA LYS A 344 -10.64 -8.08 -16.24
C LYS A 344 -11.04 -9.23 -15.31
N LEU A 345 -10.08 -10.10 -15.03
CA LEU A 345 -10.19 -11.15 -14.04
C LEU A 345 -9.05 -11.00 -13.05
N ARG A 346 -9.38 -11.17 -11.77
CA ARG A 346 -8.43 -11.27 -10.68
C ARG A 346 -8.67 -12.59 -9.96
N ILE A 347 -7.60 -13.33 -9.70
CA ILE A 347 -7.61 -14.52 -8.85
C ILE A 347 -6.54 -14.32 -7.78
N SER A 348 -6.94 -14.44 -6.52
CA SER A 348 -6.07 -14.22 -5.37
C SER A 348 -6.17 -15.40 -4.41
N LEU A 349 -5.06 -15.71 -3.75
CA LEU A 349 -5.02 -16.63 -2.63
C LEU A 349 -4.60 -15.83 -1.40
N ASN A 350 -5.23 -16.07 -0.26
CA ASN A 350 -4.83 -15.55 1.04
C ASN A 350 -4.60 -16.73 1.97
N THR A 351 -3.35 -16.89 2.40
CA THR A 351 -2.95 -18.03 3.21
C THR A 351 -2.19 -17.53 4.44
N THR A 352 -2.57 -18.03 5.61
CA THR A 352 -1.87 -17.74 6.87
C THR A 352 -1.85 -19.01 7.72
N PHE A 353 -0.67 -19.37 8.21
CA PHE A 353 -0.49 -20.41 9.22
C PHE A 353 0.15 -19.80 10.45
N GLU A 354 -0.43 -20.03 11.62
CA GLU A 354 0.05 -19.47 12.88
C GLU A 354 0.06 -20.54 13.98
N ASN A 355 1.15 -20.58 14.74
CA ASN A 355 1.22 -21.27 16.01
C ASN A 355 1.59 -20.24 17.08
N ARG A 356 0.69 -20.07 18.05
CA ARG A 356 0.83 -19.14 19.16
C ARG A 356 0.74 -19.88 20.47
N TRP A 357 1.69 -19.64 21.37
CA TRP A 357 1.77 -20.30 22.66
C TRP A 357 2.15 -19.29 23.74
N GLY A 358 1.28 -19.09 24.72
CA GLY A 358 1.52 -18.17 25.82
C GLY A 358 0.91 -18.65 27.13
N GLY A 359 1.09 -17.84 28.17
CA GLY A 359 0.81 -18.20 29.55
C GLY A 359 2.09 -18.53 30.32
N ASP A 360 2.18 -19.69 30.98
CA ASP A 360 3.37 -20.09 31.75
C ASP A 360 4.67 -20.10 30.89
N ALA A 361 5.59 -19.20 31.24
CA ALA A 361 6.85 -19.00 30.52
C ALA A 361 7.84 -20.16 30.72
N SER A 362 7.80 -20.82 31.87
CA SER A 362 8.66 -21.97 32.21
C SER A 362 8.29 -23.21 31.39
N LEU A 363 6.98 -23.41 31.14
CA LEU A 363 6.48 -24.44 30.24
C LEU A 363 7.01 -24.22 28.81
N ILE A 364 6.91 -23.00 28.28
CA ILE A 364 7.27 -22.66 26.90
C ILE A 364 8.78 -22.81 26.68
N LYS A 365 9.60 -22.41 27.68
CA LYS A 365 11.08 -22.52 27.61
C LYS A 365 11.55 -23.98 27.65
N ASN A 366 10.91 -24.82 28.48
CA ASN A 366 11.37 -26.19 28.74
C ASN A 366 10.63 -27.26 27.93
N ASN A 367 9.61 -26.88 27.17
CA ASN A 367 8.72 -27.79 26.45
C ASN A 367 8.15 -28.90 27.38
N GLY A 368 7.78 -28.50 28.60
CA GLY A 368 7.26 -29.38 29.65
C GLY A 368 5.85 -29.91 29.36
N PRO A 369 5.31 -30.79 30.22
CA PRO A 369 3.96 -31.33 30.05
C PRO A 369 2.89 -30.28 30.37
N PHE A 370 1.89 -30.13 29.48
CA PHE A 370 0.76 -29.19 29.62
C PHE A 370 -0.04 -29.35 30.91
N SER A 371 -0.06 -30.55 31.51
CA SER A 371 -0.99 -30.93 32.59
C SER A 371 -0.71 -30.32 33.97
N ILE A 372 0.47 -29.71 34.19
CA ILE A 372 0.84 -29.12 35.49
C ILE A 372 0.89 -27.59 35.47
N HIS A 373 0.62 -26.95 34.33
CA HIS A 373 0.71 -25.51 34.13
C HIS A 373 -0.65 -24.93 33.75
N GLN A 374 -1.44 -24.52 34.75
CA GLN A 374 -2.87 -24.20 34.60
C GLN A 374 -3.17 -22.96 33.75
N PHE A 375 -2.20 -22.05 33.60
CA PHE A 375 -2.35 -20.81 32.85
C PHE A 375 -1.55 -20.88 31.54
N SER A 376 -1.83 -21.86 30.70
CA SER A 376 -1.18 -22.00 29.39
C SER A 376 -2.21 -22.17 28.29
N GLU A 377 -2.01 -21.50 27.17
CA GLU A 377 -2.88 -21.60 26.00
C GLU A 377 -2.04 -21.69 24.74
N ARG A 378 -2.34 -22.68 23.89
CA ARG A 378 -1.76 -22.78 22.56
C ARG A 378 -2.84 -22.77 21.49
N ASN A 379 -2.64 -21.90 20.51
CA ASN A 379 -3.49 -21.77 19.34
C ASN A 379 -2.70 -22.17 18.11
N LEU A 380 -3.14 -23.21 17.42
CA LEU A 380 -2.68 -23.55 16.09
C LEU A 380 -3.81 -23.20 15.12
N SER A 381 -3.52 -22.42 14.09
CA SER A 381 -4.52 -22.06 13.08
C SER A 381 -3.95 -22.07 11.67
N GLY A 382 -4.79 -22.46 10.72
CA GLY A 382 -4.54 -22.41 9.30
C GLY A 382 -5.71 -21.71 8.60
N ARG A 383 -5.39 -20.79 7.68
CA ARG A 383 -6.35 -20.18 6.77
C ARG A 383 -5.86 -20.36 5.35
N ILE A 384 -6.76 -20.81 4.47
CA ILE A 384 -6.57 -20.82 3.02
C ILE A 384 -7.85 -20.27 2.40
N ALA A 385 -7.77 -19.10 1.80
CA ALA A 385 -8.88 -18.45 1.13
C ALA A 385 -8.56 -18.20 -0.34
N SER A 386 -9.36 -18.74 -1.25
CA SER A 386 -9.34 -18.38 -2.66
C SER A 386 -10.36 -17.29 -2.94
N MET A 387 -9.99 -16.34 -3.80
CA MET A 387 -10.86 -15.24 -4.23
C MET A 387 -10.75 -15.09 -5.74
N ALA A 388 -11.88 -14.96 -6.42
CA ALA A 388 -11.96 -14.67 -7.83
C ALA A 388 -12.92 -13.50 -8.04
N GLN A 389 -12.48 -12.49 -8.78
CA GLN A 389 -13.29 -11.35 -9.19
C GLN A 389 -13.20 -11.18 -10.70
N PHE A 390 -14.34 -11.22 -11.36
CA PHE A 390 -14.48 -10.86 -12.77
C PHE A 390 -15.21 -9.53 -12.88
N GLU A 391 -14.63 -8.59 -13.61
CA GLU A 391 -15.19 -7.28 -13.87
C GLU A 391 -15.36 -7.09 -15.38
N LYS A 392 -16.56 -6.66 -15.79
CA LYS A 392 -16.87 -6.34 -17.18
C LYS A 392 -17.61 -5.03 -17.31
N ARG A 393 -17.01 -4.05 -17.98
CA ARG A 393 -17.67 -2.81 -18.40
C ARG A 393 -18.62 -3.11 -19.56
N LEU A 394 -19.92 -3.10 -19.30
CA LEU A 394 -20.98 -3.38 -20.28
C LEU A 394 -21.30 -2.15 -21.15
N SER A 395 -21.19 -0.96 -20.57
CA SER A 395 -21.40 0.32 -21.26
C SER A 395 -20.46 1.38 -20.67
N LYS A 396 -20.45 2.61 -21.21
CA LYS A 396 -19.64 3.71 -20.64
C LYS A 396 -19.92 3.96 -19.16
N ASN A 397 -21.11 3.59 -18.68
CA ASN A 397 -21.62 3.96 -17.37
C ASN A 397 -22.02 2.73 -16.53
N THR A 398 -21.92 1.52 -17.07
CA THR A 398 -22.39 0.30 -16.40
C THR A 398 -21.29 -0.75 -16.36
N THR A 399 -21.01 -1.25 -15.16
CA THR A 399 -20.04 -2.31 -14.89
C THR A 399 -20.72 -3.46 -14.19
N LEU A 400 -20.48 -4.68 -14.67
CA LEU A 400 -20.84 -5.93 -14.03
C LEU A 400 -19.64 -6.44 -13.23
N ILE A 401 -19.88 -6.83 -11.98
CA ILE A 401 -18.89 -7.45 -11.11
C ILE A 401 -19.45 -8.79 -10.68
N ALA A 402 -18.66 -9.85 -10.85
CA ALA A 402 -18.93 -11.17 -10.30
C ALA A 402 -17.79 -11.55 -9.36
N LYS A 403 -18.14 -11.99 -8.15
CA LYS A 403 -17.20 -12.38 -7.11
C LYS A 403 -17.48 -13.81 -6.67
N ASN A 404 -16.42 -14.56 -6.38
CA ASN A 404 -16.50 -15.84 -5.70
C ASN A 404 -15.33 -15.97 -4.74
N SER A 405 -15.55 -16.51 -3.55
CA SER A 405 -14.49 -16.92 -2.65
C SER A 405 -14.84 -18.20 -1.91
N ILE A 406 -13.82 -18.99 -1.61
CA ILE A 406 -13.91 -20.18 -0.75
C ILE A 406 -12.84 -20.02 0.32
N ASN A 407 -13.26 -20.04 1.58
CA ASN A 407 -12.41 -19.87 2.74
C ASN A 407 -12.44 -21.14 3.57
N TYR A 408 -11.28 -21.74 3.78
CA TYR A 408 -11.08 -22.84 4.70
C TYR A 408 -10.27 -22.32 5.90
N PHE A 409 -10.79 -22.52 7.10
CA PHE A 409 -10.16 -22.11 8.35
C PHE A 409 -10.20 -23.26 9.35
N ASP A 410 -9.04 -23.69 9.83
CA ASP A 410 -8.93 -24.68 10.90
C ASP A 410 -8.21 -24.06 12.10
N ARG A 411 -8.63 -24.46 13.31
CA ARG A 411 -7.98 -24.03 14.53
C ARG A 411 -8.10 -25.08 15.63
N SER A 412 -7.01 -25.26 16.37
CA SER A 412 -6.90 -26.02 17.62
C SER A 412 -6.54 -25.06 18.74
N ILE A 413 -7.33 -25.06 19.81
CA ILE A 413 -7.10 -24.34 21.06
C ILE A 413 -6.81 -25.39 22.12
N GLU A 414 -5.58 -25.42 22.61
CA GLU A 414 -5.10 -26.35 23.62
C GLU A 414 -4.93 -25.60 24.95
N LEU A 415 -5.73 -26.01 25.94
CA LEU A 415 -5.63 -25.66 27.35
C LEU A 415 -5.26 -26.93 28.14
N PRO A 416 -4.76 -26.84 29.38
CA PRO A 416 -4.27 -27.98 30.16
C PRO A 416 -5.26 -29.14 30.30
N GLU A 417 -6.55 -28.83 30.44
CA GLU A 417 -7.62 -29.81 30.65
C GLU A 417 -8.66 -29.84 29.51
N PHE A 418 -8.46 -29.04 28.46
CA PHE A 418 -9.44 -28.85 27.42
C PHE A 418 -8.79 -28.61 26.06
N ILE A 419 -9.22 -29.37 25.05
CA ILE A 419 -8.81 -29.17 23.67
C ILE A 419 -10.07 -28.89 22.87
N PHE A 420 -10.11 -27.73 22.21
CA PHE A 420 -11.15 -27.40 21.24
C PHE A 420 -10.54 -27.37 19.85
N GLN A 421 -11.09 -28.18 18.95
CA GLN A 421 -10.69 -28.21 17.55
C GLN A 421 -11.90 -27.90 16.69
N GLY A 422 -11.70 -27.19 15.60
CA GLY A 422 -12.78 -26.89 14.67
C GLY A 422 -12.26 -26.62 13.27
N ARG A 423 -13.13 -26.83 12.29
CA ARG A 423 -12.90 -26.47 10.89
C ARG A 423 -14.11 -25.75 10.36
N GLN A 424 -13.88 -24.62 9.70
CA GLN A 424 -14.91 -23.85 9.03
C GLN A 424 -14.61 -23.80 7.54
N THR A 425 -15.60 -24.13 6.71
CA THR A 425 -15.58 -23.89 5.28
C THR A 425 -16.70 -22.92 4.94
N ALA A 426 -16.33 -21.72 4.49
CA ALA A 426 -17.26 -20.69 4.06
C ALA A 426 -17.09 -20.39 2.57
N SER A 427 -18.19 -20.11 1.87
CA SER A 427 -18.13 -19.61 0.50
C SER A 427 -19.00 -18.38 0.33
N PHE A 428 -18.56 -17.47 -0.53
CA PHE A 428 -19.29 -16.26 -0.87
C PHE A 428 -19.31 -16.11 -2.39
N SER A 429 -20.51 -15.96 -2.96
CA SER A 429 -20.69 -15.69 -4.39
C SER A 429 -21.59 -14.48 -4.55
N GLU A 430 -21.22 -13.55 -5.42
CA GLU A 430 -21.98 -12.33 -5.66
C GLU A 430 -21.95 -11.95 -7.14
N VAL A 431 -23.07 -11.43 -7.64
CA VAL A 431 -23.13 -10.72 -8.92
C VAL A 431 -23.79 -9.37 -8.68
N ALA A 432 -23.12 -8.30 -9.11
CA ALA A 432 -23.57 -6.93 -8.93
C ALA A 432 -23.42 -6.11 -10.22
N LEU A 433 -24.36 -5.20 -10.42
CA LEU A 433 -24.36 -4.20 -11.49
C LEU A 433 -24.22 -2.81 -10.85
N ASN A 434 -23.19 -2.09 -11.27
CA ASN A 434 -22.94 -0.72 -10.88
C ASN A 434 -23.21 0.17 -12.10
N THR A 435 -24.19 1.07 -12.00
CA THR A 435 -24.51 2.05 -13.06
C THR A 435 -24.35 3.46 -12.54
N GLU A 436 -23.41 4.20 -13.13
CA GLU A 436 -23.06 5.55 -12.70
C GLU A 436 -23.39 6.60 -13.76
N LYS A 437 -24.22 7.57 -13.39
CA LYS A 437 -24.56 8.76 -14.17
C LYS A 437 -24.18 10.01 -13.38
N ALA A 438 -24.09 11.16 -14.05
CA ALA A 438 -23.63 12.42 -13.44
C ALA A 438 -24.27 12.72 -12.07
N LYS A 439 -25.60 12.57 -11.95
CA LYS A 439 -26.36 12.89 -10.72
C LYS A 439 -26.91 11.66 -9.98
N SER A 440 -26.65 10.46 -10.48
CA SER A 440 -27.30 9.25 -9.96
C SER A 440 -26.37 8.05 -10.10
N SER A 441 -26.15 7.31 -9.02
CA SER A 441 -25.45 6.03 -9.02
C SER A 441 -26.40 4.94 -8.51
N TRP A 442 -26.37 3.78 -9.16
CA TRP A 442 -27.14 2.60 -8.79
C TRP A 442 -26.22 1.41 -8.61
N VAL A 443 -26.40 0.70 -7.51
CA VAL A 443 -25.73 -0.57 -7.22
C VAL A 443 -26.83 -1.58 -6.92
N ALA A 444 -26.91 -2.65 -7.69
CA ALA A 444 -27.89 -3.71 -7.44
C ALA A 444 -27.24 -5.07 -7.65
N GLY A 445 -27.57 -6.04 -6.80
CA GLY A 445 -26.94 -7.35 -6.88
C GLY A 445 -27.62 -8.40 -6.03
N LEU A 446 -27.11 -9.61 -6.17
CA LEU A 446 -27.51 -10.77 -5.40
C LEU A 446 -26.28 -11.53 -4.93
N ASN A 447 -26.38 -12.16 -3.76
CA ASN A 447 -25.31 -12.98 -3.23
C ASN A 447 -25.82 -14.27 -2.58
N LEU A 448 -24.90 -15.23 -2.47
CA LEU A 448 -25.05 -16.47 -1.72
C LEU A 448 -23.85 -16.61 -0.80
N TRP A 449 -24.12 -16.75 0.50
CA TRP A 449 -23.14 -17.10 1.51
C TRP A 449 -23.45 -18.50 2.02
N THR A 450 -22.47 -19.39 2.03
CA THR A 450 -22.53 -20.68 2.75
C THR A 450 -21.51 -20.68 3.90
N ASP A 451 -21.87 -21.26 5.04
CA ASP A 451 -20.98 -21.42 6.17
C ASP A 451 -21.21 -22.78 6.82
N GLN A 452 -20.19 -23.63 6.81
CA GLN A 452 -20.20 -24.95 7.41
C GLN A 452 -19.10 -25.03 8.46
N PHE A 453 -19.47 -25.39 9.68
CA PHE A 453 -18.56 -25.61 10.77
C PHE A 453 -18.67 -27.04 11.28
N GLU A 454 -17.52 -27.68 11.46
CA GLU A 454 -17.36 -29.01 12.05
C GLU A 454 -16.45 -28.90 13.27
N GLU A 455 -16.98 -29.27 14.42
CA GLU A 455 -16.18 -29.44 15.63
C GLU A 455 -15.33 -30.70 15.50
N GLY A 456 -14.10 -30.65 16.03
CA GLY A 456 -13.24 -31.80 16.17
C GLY A 456 -13.79 -32.83 17.15
N PRO A 457 -12.95 -33.75 17.68
CA PRO A 457 -13.43 -34.84 18.54
C PRO A 457 -14.11 -34.29 19.80
N ALA A 458 -15.44 -34.33 19.80
CA ALA A 458 -16.30 -33.93 20.91
C ALA A 458 -17.36 -35.03 21.13
N THR A 459 -17.79 -35.23 22.38
CA THR A 459 -18.83 -36.22 22.71
C THR A 459 -20.16 -35.89 22.05
N ILE A 460 -20.46 -34.59 21.90
CA ILE A 460 -21.61 -34.05 21.17
C ILE A 460 -21.08 -32.86 20.36
N PRO A 461 -20.74 -33.04 19.07
CA PRO A 461 -20.18 -31.96 18.26
C PRO A 461 -21.22 -30.88 17.98
N ARG A 462 -20.80 -29.62 18.01
CA ARG A 462 -21.64 -28.44 17.76
C ARG A 462 -21.57 -28.01 16.30
N ASP A 463 -21.81 -28.96 15.40
CA ASP A 463 -21.73 -28.72 13.96
C ASP A 463 -22.91 -27.87 13.47
N TYR A 464 -22.66 -27.04 12.45
CA TYR A 464 -23.74 -26.33 11.76
C TYR A 464 -23.43 -26.15 10.28
N ALA A 465 -24.49 -26.01 9.48
CA ALA A 465 -24.39 -25.72 8.06
C ALA A 465 -25.49 -24.73 7.67
N ASN A 466 -25.08 -23.49 7.40
CA ASN A 466 -25.97 -22.39 7.10
C ASN A 466 -25.75 -21.87 5.69
N TYR A 467 -26.84 -21.41 5.07
CA TYR A 467 -26.77 -20.61 3.86
C TYR A 467 -27.63 -19.36 3.99
N THR A 468 -27.18 -18.28 3.35
CA THR A 468 -27.89 -17.01 3.24
C THR A 468 -27.94 -16.55 1.79
N PHE A 469 -29.14 -16.35 1.26
CA PHE A 469 -29.35 -15.70 -0.04
C PHE A 469 -29.70 -14.25 0.19
N GLY A 470 -29.02 -13.33 -0.49
CA GLY A 470 -29.32 -11.91 -0.38
C GLY A 470 -29.63 -11.27 -1.73
N LEU A 471 -30.56 -10.33 -1.71
CA LEU A 471 -30.89 -9.44 -2.82
C LEU A 471 -30.80 -8.01 -2.30
N PHE A 472 -30.03 -7.15 -2.97
CA PHE A 472 -29.82 -5.77 -2.53
C PHE A 472 -29.86 -4.76 -3.68
N GLY A 473 -30.24 -3.54 -3.33
CA GLY A 473 -30.22 -2.38 -4.22
C GLY A 473 -29.92 -1.11 -3.42
N GLN A 474 -29.06 -0.26 -3.96
CA GLN A 474 -28.73 1.04 -3.42
C GLN A 474 -28.76 2.10 -4.53
N HIS A 475 -29.32 3.25 -4.20
CA HIS A 475 -29.39 4.43 -5.04
C HIS A 475 -28.76 5.62 -4.33
N THR A 476 -27.75 6.21 -4.97
CA THR A 476 -27.16 7.48 -4.55
C THR A 476 -27.60 8.57 -5.52
N TRP A 477 -28.37 9.53 -5.03
CA TRP A 477 -28.88 10.67 -5.79
C TRP A 477 -28.20 11.96 -5.34
N GLN A 478 -27.49 12.60 -6.27
CA GLN A 478 -26.80 13.87 -6.06
C GLN A 478 -27.30 14.91 -7.06
N PRO A 479 -28.45 15.55 -6.81
CA PRO A 479 -29.04 16.52 -7.74
C PRO A 479 -28.22 17.81 -7.87
N SER A 480 -27.47 18.17 -6.83
CA SER A 480 -26.63 19.37 -6.72
C SER A 480 -25.37 19.10 -5.88
N ARG A 481 -24.47 20.09 -5.77
CA ARG A 481 -23.32 20.01 -4.85
C ARG A 481 -23.72 20.19 -3.38
N LEU A 482 -24.92 20.72 -3.10
CA LEU A 482 -25.38 21.02 -1.75
C LEU A 482 -26.01 19.81 -1.06
N PHE A 483 -26.51 18.84 -1.82
CA PHE A 483 -27.27 17.72 -1.29
C PHE A 483 -26.95 16.41 -2.00
N SER A 484 -26.78 15.35 -1.22
CA SER A 484 -26.69 13.97 -1.71
C SER A 484 -27.50 13.07 -0.78
N LEU A 485 -28.27 12.16 -1.37
CA LEU A 485 -29.10 11.18 -0.67
C LEU A 485 -28.71 9.79 -1.12
N GLU A 486 -28.49 8.90 -0.16
CA GLU A 486 -28.26 7.48 -0.37
C GLU A 486 -29.40 6.72 0.28
N SER A 487 -30.08 5.90 -0.52
CA SER A 487 -31.16 5.03 -0.07
C SER A 487 -30.86 3.61 -0.53
N GLY A 488 -31.14 2.63 0.31
CA GLY A 488 -30.92 1.24 -0.06
C GLY A 488 -31.82 0.29 0.69
N LEU A 489 -32.01 -0.88 0.10
CA LEU A 489 -32.80 -1.96 0.65
C LEU A 489 -32.12 -3.29 0.32
N ARG A 490 -32.10 -4.18 1.32
CA ARG A 490 -31.67 -5.56 1.16
C ARG A 490 -32.67 -6.49 1.81
N ALA A 491 -32.87 -7.66 1.19
CA ALA A 491 -33.59 -8.78 1.76
C ALA A 491 -32.65 -9.98 1.81
N ASP A 492 -32.46 -10.53 3.00
CA ASP A 492 -31.69 -11.75 3.24
C ASP A 492 -32.63 -12.89 3.65
N TYR A 493 -32.46 -14.06 3.05
CA TYR A 493 -33.06 -15.31 3.49
C TYR A 493 -31.98 -16.20 4.08
N HIS A 494 -31.99 -16.34 5.41
CA HIS A 494 -31.15 -17.26 6.16
C HIS A 494 -31.85 -18.60 6.33
N SER A 495 -31.12 -19.70 6.10
CA SER A 495 -31.56 -21.09 6.28
C SER A 495 -32.36 -21.35 7.58
N ASP A 496 -31.78 -20.99 8.73
CA ASP A 496 -32.44 -21.15 10.04
C ASP A 496 -33.44 -20.03 10.39
N TYR A 497 -33.00 -18.76 10.30
CA TYR A 497 -33.75 -17.61 10.81
C TYR A 497 -34.67 -16.91 9.80
N ARG A 498 -34.76 -17.45 8.58
CA ARG A 498 -35.62 -16.97 7.49
C ARG A 498 -35.30 -15.52 7.08
N TRP A 499 -36.31 -14.66 6.94
CA TRP A 499 -36.19 -13.38 6.25
C TRP A 499 -35.74 -12.23 7.15
N PHE A 500 -34.77 -11.45 6.66
CA PHE A 500 -34.35 -10.17 7.21
C PHE A 500 -34.51 -9.07 6.15
N VAL A 501 -35.08 -7.93 6.54
CA VAL A 501 -35.24 -6.75 5.66
C VAL A 501 -34.41 -5.61 6.24
N LEU A 502 -33.50 -5.08 5.43
CA LEU A 502 -32.40 -4.22 5.86
C LEU A 502 -32.39 -2.89 5.09
N PRO A 503 -33.34 -1.97 5.38
CA PRO A 503 -33.37 -0.65 4.79
C PRO A 503 -32.26 0.23 5.36
N ARG A 504 -31.79 1.18 4.54
CA ARG A 504 -30.86 2.24 4.93
C ARG A 504 -31.19 3.55 4.23
N LEU A 505 -31.00 4.65 4.94
CA LEU A 505 -31.07 6.00 4.42
C LEU A 505 -29.91 6.82 4.98
N SER A 506 -29.21 7.57 4.13
CA SER A 506 -28.14 8.47 4.53
C SER A 506 -28.17 9.74 3.67
N ALA A 507 -28.02 10.91 4.28
CA ALA A 507 -28.08 12.20 3.63
C ALA A 507 -26.85 13.05 3.98
N LEU A 508 -26.37 13.76 2.98
CA LEU A 508 -25.30 14.74 3.05
C LEU A 508 -25.85 16.12 2.68
N LEU A 509 -25.64 17.09 3.55
CA LEU A 509 -26.00 18.49 3.34
C LEU A 509 -24.74 19.35 3.49
N ASN A 510 -24.32 20.00 2.40
CA ASN A 510 -23.27 21.01 2.43
C ASN A 510 -23.93 22.37 2.65
N ILE A 511 -23.92 22.84 3.89
CA ILE A 511 -24.57 24.09 4.32
C ILE A 511 -23.74 25.29 3.80
N SER A 512 -22.41 25.17 3.83
CA SER A 512 -21.47 26.13 3.25
C SER A 512 -20.16 25.43 2.86
N SER A 513 -19.15 26.16 2.40
CA SER A 513 -17.82 25.60 2.08
C SER A 513 -17.13 24.96 3.28
N ASN A 514 -17.48 25.39 4.50
CA ASN A 514 -16.80 24.98 5.74
C ASN A 514 -17.68 24.08 6.61
N TRP A 515 -18.96 23.97 6.30
CA TRP A 515 -19.94 23.25 7.12
C TRP A 515 -20.67 22.19 6.30
N THR A 516 -20.47 20.94 6.70
CA THR A 516 -21.11 19.76 6.13
C THR A 516 -21.80 18.99 7.25
N MET A 517 -23.06 18.61 7.02
CA MET A 517 -23.83 17.77 7.91
C MET A 517 -24.11 16.43 7.24
N ARG A 518 -23.92 15.33 7.99
CA ARG A 518 -24.31 13.97 7.59
C ARG A 518 -25.28 13.42 8.60
N ILE A 519 -26.35 12.81 8.12
CA ILE A 519 -27.32 12.08 8.93
C ILE A 519 -27.68 10.79 8.24
N GLY A 520 -27.68 9.67 8.94
CA GLY A 520 -28.03 8.40 8.35
C GLY A 520 -28.36 7.34 9.39
N GLY A 521 -29.05 6.31 8.94
CA GLY A 521 -29.46 5.18 9.76
C GLY A 521 -29.82 3.99 8.86
N GLY A 522 -29.67 2.79 9.41
CA GLY A 522 -30.04 1.56 8.73
C GLY A 522 -30.18 0.41 9.72
N LEU A 523 -30.83 -0.66 9.29
CA LEU A 523 -30.94 -1.89 10.06
C LEU A 523 -29.84 -2.88 9.69
N GLY A 524 -29.41 -3.65 10.68
CA GLY A 524 -28.49 -4.77 10.52
C GLY A 524 -28.94 -5.94 11.40
N TYR A 525 -28.45 -7.14 11.12
CA TYR A 525 -28.68 -8.32 11.94
C TYR A 525 -27.38 -9.11 12.11
N GLN A 526 -27.31 -9.92 13.16
CA GLN A 526 -26.26 -10.91 13.38
C GLN A 526 -26.97 -12.20 13.75
N ALA A 527 -26.79 -13.25 12.95
CA ALA A 527 -27.34 -14.55 13.28
C ALA A 527 -26.63 -15.10 14.53
N PRO A 528 -27.35 -15.73 15.47
CA PRO A 528 -26.73 -16.44 16.57
C PRO A 528 -25.75 -17.51 16.06
N THR A 529 -24.56 -17.53 16.63
CA THR A 529 -23.53 -18.55 16.39
C THR A 529 -23.06 -19.10 17.73
N ILE A 530 -22.45 -20.29 17.70
CA ILE A 530 -21.80 -20.89 18.88
C ILE A 530 -20.52 -20.14 19.28
N PHE A 531 -20.00 -19.28 18.39
CA PHE A 531 -18.80 -18.48 18.60
C PHE A 531 -19.20 -17.13 19.17
N THR A 532 -19.09 -17.01 20.48
CA THR A 532 -19.18 -15.74 21.17
C THR A 532 -17.79 -15.38 21.67
N GLU A 533 -17.34 -14.16 21.40
CA GLU A 533 -16.14 -13.62 22.05
C GLU A 533 -16.44 -13.56 23.57
N GLU A 534 -15.58 -14.18 24.38
CA GLU A 534 -15.60 -13.97 25.83
C GLU A 534 -15.21 -12.51 26.09
N SER A 535 -16.05 -11.81 26.85
CA SER A 535 -15.97 -10.37 27.10
C SER A 535 -15.20 -10.03 28.36
#